data_AF-B3FTP3-F1
#
_entry.id   AF-B3FTP3-F1
#
_cell.length_a   1.000
_cell.length_b   1.000
_cell.length_c   1.000
_cell.angle_alpha   90.00
_cell.angle_beta   90.00
_cell.angle_gamma   90.00
#
_symmetry.space_group_name_H-M   'P 1'
#
loop_
_entity.id
_entity.type
_entity.pdbx_description
1 polymer ?
#
loop_
_entity_poly.entity_id
_entity_poly.type
_entity_poly.pdbx_seq_one_letter_code
_entity_poly.pdbx_strand_id
1 'polypeptide(L)' 'MANTPYPESYYAASANAVPPRPALQDDVETDVCVIGAGYTGLSSALFLLESFR' A
#
# COMPACT_ATOMS: atom_id res chain seq x y z
N MET A 1 0.86 -5.47 19.90
CA MET A 1 0.41 -6.60 19.06
C MET A 1 1.57 -7.55 18.86
N ALA A 2 1.37 -8.85 19.10
CA ALA A 2 2.35 -9.85 18.74
C ALA A 2 2.43 -9.94 17.21
N ASN A 3 3.63 -9.79 16.66
CA ASN A 3 3.88 -9.90 15.22
C ASN A 3 4.13 -11.38 14.90
N THR A 4 3.10 -12.11 14.48
CA THR A 4 3.26 -13.51 14.07
C THR A 4 4.10 -13.56 12.79
N PRO A 5 5.16 -14.38 12.74
CA PRO A 5 5.95 -14.55 11.52
C PRO A 5 5.05 -15.04 10.39
N TYR A 6 5.34 -14.59 9.17
CA TYR A 6 4.61 -15.04 8.00
C TYR A 6 4.78 -16.57 7.83
N PRO A 7 3.71 -17.33 7.55
CA PRO A 7 3.80 -18.79 7.46
C PRO A 7 4.68 -19.24 6.29
N GLU A 8 5.49 -20.27 6.55
CA GLU A 8 6.20 -21.02 5.52
C GLU A 8 5.18 -21.57 4.51
N SER A 9 5.24 -21.08 3.27
CA SER A 9 4.29 -21.42 2.21
C SER A 9 4.93 -21.27 0.85
N TYR A 10 4.36 -21.93 -0.17
CA TYR A 10 4.82 -21.76 -1.56
C TYR A 10 4.81 -20.27 -1.96
N TYR A 11 3.77 -19.52 -1.56
CA TYR A 11 3.68 -18.08 -1.82
C TYR A 11 4.83 -17.30 -1.17
N ALA A 12 5.18 -17.60 0.09
CA ALA A 12 6.31 -16.96 0.76
C ALA A 12 7.65 -17.27 0.07
N ALA A 13 7.84 -18.52 -0.36
CA ALA A 13 9.08 -18.99 -1.00
C ALA A 13 9.25 -18.47 -2.44
N SER A 14 8.15 -18.27 -3.17
CA SER A 14 8.17 -17.82 -4.56
C SER A 14 7.95 -16.31 -4.73
N ALA A 15 7.64 -15.58 -3.65
CA ALA A 15 7.41 -14.15 -3.71
C ALA A 15 8.68 -13.43 -4.18
N ASN A 16 8.50 -12.45 -5.07
CA ASN A 16 9.59 -11.57 -5.48
C ASN A 16 10.13 -10.82 -4.27
N ALA A 17 11.45 -10.56 -4.28
CA ALA A 17 12.07 -9.71 -3.27
C ALA A 17 11.34 -8.36 -3.21
N VAL A 18 10.90 -8.00 -1.99
CA VAL A 18 10.18 -6.76 -1.77
C VAL A 18 11.21 -5.64 -1.61
N PRO A 19 11.25 -4.64 -2.51
CA PRO A 19 12.17 -3.53 -2.35
C PRO A 19 11.83 -2.72 -1.09
N PRO A 20 12.83 -2.06 -0.47
CA PRO A 20 12.57 -1.14 0.63
C PRO A 20 11.54 -0.08 0.22
N ARG A 21 10.57 0.16 1.10
CA ARG A 21 9.63 1.28 0.97
C ARG A 21 10.01 2.30 2.05
N PRO A 22 10.86 3.30 1.74
CA PRO A 22 11.25 4.28 2.74
C PRO A 22 10.02 5.00 3.26
N ALA A 23 10.06 5.39 4.54
CA ALA A 23 9.03 6.24 5.10
C ALA A 23 8.99 7.58 4.36
N LEU A 24 7.80 8.16 4.25
CA LEU A 24 7.63 9.54 3.81
C LEU A 24 8.40 10.45 4.77
N GLN A 25 9.25 11.33 4.22
CA GLN A 25 10.08 12.26 5.00
C GLN A 25 9.55 13.70 4.94
N ASP A 26 8.60 13.95 4.05
CA ASP A 26 8.02 15.26 3.82
C ASP A 26 6.67 15.38 4.52
N ASP A 27 6.36 16.59 4.96
CA ASP A 27 5.00 16.95 5.34
C ASP A 27 4.22 17.28 4.06
N VAL A 28 3.17 16.50 3.77
CA VAL A 28 2.38 16.63 2.55
C VAL A 28 0.95 17.06 2.91
N GLU A 29 0.53 18.22 2.40
CA GLU A 29 -0.87 18.64 2.44
C GLU A 29 -1.62 18.15 1.21
N THR A 30 -2.82 17.61 1.42
CA THR A 30 -3.70 17.12 0.35
C THR A 30 -5.15 17.13 0.82
N ASP A 31 -6.11 17.19 -0.10
CA ASP A 31 -7.54 17.09 0.24
C ASP A 31 -7.90 15.67 0.74
N VAL A 32 -7.29 14.63 0.15
CA VAL A 32 -7.55 13.23 0.49
C VAL A 32 -6.26 12.42 0.47
N CYS A 33 -5.92 11.81 1.61
CA CYS A 33 -4.80 10.87 1.73
C CYS A 33 -5.31 9.42 1.77
N VAL A 34 -4.83 8.56 0.86
CA VAL A 34 -5.18 7.13 0.81
C VAL A 34 -4.07 6.30 1.45
N ILE A 35 -4.39 5.62 2.56
CA ILE A 35 -3.45 4.74 3.27
C ILE A 35 -3.58 3.30 2.79
N GLY A 36 -2.56 2.84 2.06
CA GLY A 36 -2.45 1.45 1.57
C GLY A 36 -2.74 1.31 0.08
N ALA A 37 -1.75 0.82 -0.68
CA ALA A 37 -1.82 0.66 -2.14
C ALA A 37 -2.25 -0.76 -2.56
N GLY A 38 -3.24 -1.33 -1.86
CA GLY A 38 -3.91 -2.57 -2.29
C GLY A 38 -4.99 -2.29 -3.34
N TYR A 39 -5.73 -3.31 -3.76
CA TYR A 39 -6.83 -3.16 -4.73
C TYR A 39 -7.81 -2.06 -4.34
N THR A 40 -8.31 -2.09 -3.11
CA THR A 40 -9.27 -1.09 -2.62
C THR A 40 -8.69 0.32 -2.65
N GLY A 41 -7.47 0.53 -2.13
CA GLY A 41 -6.85 1.86 -2.09
C GLY A 41 -6.58 2.42 -3.49
N LEU A 42 -6.08 1.60 -4.41
CA LEU A 42 -5.85 2.01 -5.80
C LEU A 42 -7.16 2.33 -6.52
N SER A 43 -8.20 1.49 -6.35
CA SER A 43 -9.52 1.78 -6.90
C SER A 43 -10.08 3.08 -6.33
N SER A 44 -10.02 3.30 -5.00
CA SER A 44 -10.45 4.55 -4.39
C SER A 44 -9.73 5.76 -4.97
N ALA A 45 -8.41 5.71 -5.12
CA ALA A 45 -7.64 6.81 -5.71
C ALA A 45 -8.03 7.09 -7.17
N LEU A 46 -8.26 6.04 -7.97
CA LEU A 46 -8.69 6.16 -9.36
C LEU A 46 -10.10 6.78 -9.45
N PHE A 47 -11.07 6.28 -8.69
CA PHE A 47 -12.44 6.82 -8.70
C PHE A 47 -12.51 8.27 -8.20
N LEU A 48 -11.68 8.64 -7.22
CA LEU A 48 -11.54 10.04 -6.79
C LEU A 48 -11.07 10.90 -7.97
N LEU A 49 -10.01 10.49 -8.67
CA LEU A 49 -9.49 11.21 -9.84
C LEU A 49 -10.55 11.37 -10.95
N GLU A 50 -11.33 10.33 -11.23
CA GLU A 50 -12.35 10.34 -12.28
C GLU A 50 -13.58 11.18 -11.92
N SER A 51 -13.95 11.22 -10.64
CA SER A 51 -15.13 11.97 -10.16
C SER A 51 -14.91 13.49 -10.13
N PHE A 52 -13.65 13.94 -10.09
CA PHE A 52 -13.26 15.36 -10.11
C PHE A 52 -12.94 15.88 -11.54
N ARG A 53 -13.35 15.17 -12.60
CA ARG A 53 -13.22 15.66 -13.99
C ARG A 53 -14.36 16.59 -14.39
#